data_AF-A0A077ZZJ6-F1
#
_entry.id   AF-A0A077ZZJ6-F1
#
_cell.length_a   1.000
_cell.length_b   1.000
_cell.length_c   1.000
_cell.angle_alpha   90.00
_cell.angle_beta   90.00
_cell.angle_gamma   90.00
#
_symmetry.space_group_name_H-M   'P 1'
#
loop_
_entity.id
_entity.type
_entity.pdbx_description
1 polymer ?
#
loop_
_entity_poly.entity_id
_entity_poly.type
_entity_poly.pdbx_seq_one_letter_code
_entity_poly.pdbx_strand_id
1 'polypeptide(L)'
;MEGTKILENLFYSITIVSTFTCVIRSDYNFAFGLLCYYMIKTSKDQVKTAKPLLLINIGLIIFDIIWCITMHSVWAGKPLHHEKTWKAFDNIRTFTMVLSVLNIFIRGAAVFFLFMIVRGSK
;
A
#
# COMPACT_ATOMS: atom_id res chain seq x y z
N MET A 1 -5.67 -5.42 -23.86
CA MET A 1 -5.88 -6.34 -22.72
C MET A 1 -4.62 -6.57 -21.88
N GLU A 2 -3.45 -6.03 -22.23
CA GLU A 2 -2.24 -6.12 -21.38
C GLU A 2 -2.25 -5.20 -20.15
N GLY A 3 -2.81 -3.98 -20.27
CA GLY A 3 -2.85 -3.02 -19.15
C GLY A 3 -3.62 -3.51 -17.92
N THR A 4 -4.66 -4.33 -18.12
CA THR A 4 -5.42 -4.93 -17.01
C THR A 4 -4.59 -5.94 -16.23
N LYS A 5 -3.81 -6.79 -16.93
CA LYS A 5 -2.90 -7.75 -16.28
C LYS A 5 -1.81 -7.05 -15.46
N ILE A 6 -1.32 -5.90 -15.93
CA ILE A 6 -0.34 -5.10 -15.18
C ILE A 6 -0.97 -4.60 -13.88
N LEU A 7 -2.18 -4.02 -13.92
CA LEU A 7 -2.88 -3.56 -12.72
C LEU A 7 -3.21 -4.70 -11.75
N GLU A 8 -3.64 -5.86 -12.26
CA GLU A 8 -3.87 -7.05 -11.44
C GLU A 8 -2.59 -7.46 -10.71
N ASN A 9 -1.47 -7.53 -11.41
CA ASN A 9 -0.19 -7.88 -10.80
C ASN A 9 0.24 -6.85 -9.76
N LEU A 10 0.07 -5.56 -10.03
CA LEU A 10 0.40 -4.50 -9.07
C LEU A 10 -0.44 -4.61 -7.78
N PHE A 11 -1.77 -4.80 -7.90
CA PHE A 11 -2.63 -4.98 -6.72
C PHE A 11 -2.38 -6.28 -5.97
N TYR A 12 -2.02 -7.34 -6.68
CA TYR A 12 -1.59 -8.59 -6.07
C TYR A 12 -0.27 -8.41 -5.30
N SER A 13 0.72 -7.72 -5.88
CA SER A 13 1.98 -7.39 -5.19
C SER A 13 1.75 -6.53 -3.95
N ILE A 14 0.88 -5.50 -4.01
CA ILE A 14 0.46 -4.70 -2.86
C ILE A 14 -0.10 -5.61 -1.75
N THR A 15 -0.94 -6.58 -2.13
CA THR A 15 -1.54 -7.52 -1.17
C THR A 15 -0.48 -8.35 -0.48
N ILE A 16 0.46 -8.93 -1.24
CA ILE A 16 1.55 -9.75 -0.70
C ILE A 16 2.40 -8.93 0.29
N VAL A 17 2.86 -7.74 -0.13
CA VAL A 17 3.66 -6.87 0.73
C VAL A 17 2.89 -6.49 1.99
N SER A 18 1.61 -6.16 1.85
CA SER A 18 0.74 -5.76 2.95
C SER A 18 0.48 -6.87 3.97
N THR A 19 0.53 -8.15 3.57
CA THR A 19 0.40 -9.30 4.51
C THR A 19 1.51 -9.29 5.56
N PHE A 20 2.72 -8.88 5.18
CA PHE A 20 3.85 -8.84 6.11
C PHE A 20 3.79 -7.63 7.05
N THR A 21 3.17 -6.53 6.61
CA THR A 21 3.11 -5.29 7.41
C THR A 21 1.84 -5.16 8.25
N CYS A 22 0.75 -5.86 7.91
CA CYS A 22 -0.56 -5.65 8.54
C CYS A 22 -0.59 -5.98 10.04
N VAL A 23 0.28 -6.89 10.51
CA VAL A 23 0.37 -7.22 11.94
C VAL A 23 0.97 -6.05 12.73
N ILE A 24 2.06 -5.47 12.23
CA ILE A 24 2.82 -4.44 12.94
C ILE A 24 2.14 -3.08 12.81
N ARG A 25 1.57 -2.81 11.64
CA ARG A 25 0.88 -1.55 11.35
C ARG A 25 -0.58 -1.56 11.78
N SER A 26 -1.18 -2.74 11.98
CA SER A 26 -2.58 -2.92 12.40
C SER A 26 -3.56 -2.14 11.50
N ASP A 27 -3.36 -2.22 10.19
CA ASP A 27 -4.12 -1.46 9.20
C ASP A 27 -4.76 -2.36 8.12
N TYR A 28 -5.64 -1.76 7.31
CA TYR A 28 -6.44 -2.46 6.31
C TYR A 28 -5.82 -2.49 4.90
N ASN A 29 -4.55 -2.13 4.70
CA ASN A 29 -3.94 -2.13 3.36
C ASN A 29 -3.97 -3.50 2.68
N PHE A 30 -3.86 -4.59 3.45
CA PHE A 30 -4.04 -5.95 2.94
C PHE A 30 -5.45 -6.13 2.35
N ALA A 31 -6.48 -5.78 3.11
CA ALA A 31 -7.87 -5.87 2.67
C ALA A 31 -8.16 -4.97 1.45
N PHE A 32 -7.64 -3.74 1.45
CA PHE A 32 -7.77 -2.83 0.32
C PHE A 32 -6.99 -3.30 -0.92
N GLY A 33 -5.85 -3.96 -0.75
CA GLY A 33 -5.11 -4.61 -1.84
C GLY A 33 -5.95 -5.69 -2.51
N LEU A 34 -6.55 -6.59 -1.72
CA LEU A 34 -7.47 -7.62 -2.23
C LEU A 34 -8.69 -7.01 -2.91
N LEU A 35 -9.30 -6.00 -2.30
CA LEU A 35 -10.44 -5.30 -2.90
C LEU A 35 -10.09 -4.75 -4.29
N CYS A 36 -8.96 -4.03 -4.41
CA CYS A 36 -8.52 -3.48 -5.69
C CYS A 36 -8.24 -4.58 -6.72
N TYR A 37 -7.59 -5.67 -6.30
CA TYR A 37 -7.31 -6.83 -7.14
C TYR A 37 -8.59 -7.45 -7.70
N TYR A 38 -9.56 -7.77 -6.84
CA TYR A 38 -10.82 -8.39 -7.26
C TYR A 38 -11.67 -7.43 -8.11
N MET A 39 -11.71 -6.14 -7.78
CA MET A 39 -12.43 -5.15 -8.56
C MET A 39 -11.91 -5.05 -9.99
N ILE A 40 -10.58 -4.99 -10.20
CA ILE A 40 -10.02 -4.99 -11.56
C ILE A 40 -10.30 -6.31 -12.28
N LYS A 41 -10.05 -7.45 -11.61
CA LYS A 41 -10.17 -8.79 -12.20
C LYS A 41 -11.60 -9.13 -12.64
N THR A 42 -12.60 -8.66 -11.90
CA THR A 42 -14.02 -8.94 -12.18
C THR A 42 -14.73 -7.82 -12.94
N SER A 43 -14.04 -6.71 -13.22
CA SER A 43 -14.63 -5.54 -13.83
C SER A 43 -14.95 -5.75 -15.31
N LYS A 44 -16.25 -5.61 -15.65
CA LYS A 44 -16.75 -5.57 -17.04
C LYS A 44 -16.45 -4.23 -17.73
N ASP A 45 -16.38 -3.14 -16.97
CA ASP A 45 -16.10 -1.79 -17.44
C ASP A 45 -14.93 -1.19 -16.65
N GLN A 46 -13.74 -1.27 -17.23
CA GLN A 46 -12.50 -0.86 -16.59
C GLN A 46 -12.46 0.64 -16.28
N VAL A 47 -13.12 1.48 -17.09
CA VAL A 47 -13.13 2.93 -16.87
C VAL A 47 -13.96 3.29 -15.64
N LYS A 48 -15.16 2.69 -15.52
CA LYS A 48 -16.02 2.94 -14.36
C LYS A 48 -15.38 2.45 -13.06
N THR A 49 -14.69 1.31 -13.11
CA THR A 49 -13.98 0.75 -11.96
C THR A 49 -12.70 1.54 -11.63
N ALA A 50 -12.01 2.10 -12.63
CA ALA A 50 -10.74 2.79 -12.41
C ALA A 50 -10.88 4.08 -11.57
N LYS A 51 -11.99 4.84 -11.70
CA LYS A 51 -12.21 6.09 -10.95
C LYS A 51 -12.24 5.90 -9.42
N PRO A 52 -13.08 5.01 -8.84
CA PRO A 52 -13.07 4.79 -7.39
C PRO A 52 -11.75 4.18 -6.92
N LEU A 53 -11.16 3.27 -7.70
CA LEU A 53 -9.86 2.69 -7.36
C LEU A 53 -8.74 3.73 -7.32
N LEU A 54 -8.75 4.70 -8.24
CA LEU A 54 -7.79 5.80 -8.26
C LEU A 54 -7.90 6.62 -6.98
N LEU A 55 -9.13 7.01 -6.61
CA LEU A 55 -9.39 7.83 -5.42
C LEU A 55 -8.99 7.10 -4.12
N ILE A 56 -9.36 5.82 -3.98
CA ILE A 56 -8.99 5.01 -2.81
C ILE A 56 -7.47 4.87 -2.71
N ASN A 57 -6.77 4.58 -3.82
CA ASN A 57 -5.31 4.39 -3.77
C ASN A 57 -4.55 5.69 -3.49
N ILE A 58 -5.02 6.84 -3.97
CA ILE A 58 -4.44 8.14 -3.60
C ILE A 58 -4.60 8.39 -2.10
N GLY A 59 -5.79 8.15 -1.54
CA GLY A 59 -6.03 8.28 -0.10
C GLY A 59 -5.12 7.36 0.72
N LEU A 60 -4.99 6.09 0.32
CA LEU A 60 -4.13 5.12 1.00
C LEU A 60 -2.64 5.52 0.95
N ILE A 61 -2.15 6.08 -0.17
CA ILE A 61 -0.79 6.60 -0.25
C ILE A 61 -0.57 7.72 0.78
N ILE A 62 -1.52 8.65 0.91
CA ILE A 62 -1.41 9.75 1.88
C ILE A 62 -1.35 9.19 3.31
N PHE A 63 -2.24 8.26 3.65
CA PHE A 63 -2.22 7.60 4.97
C PHE A 63 -0.92 6.82 5.20
N ASP A 64 -0.39 6.13 4.19
CA ASP A 64 0.87 5.39 4.29
C ASP A 64 2.05 6.33 4.54
N ILE A 65 2.12 7.50 3.87
CA ILE A 65 3.16 8.51 4.09
C ILE A 65 3.09 9.07 5.52
N ILE A 66 1.89 9.47 5.97
CA ILE A 66 1.68 9.98 7.33
C ILE A 66 2.11 8.94 8.36
N TRP A 67 1.73 7.68 8.14
CA TRP A 67 2.12 6.59 9.02
C TRP A 67 3.64 6.40 9.06
N CYS A 68 4.32 6.40 7.91
CA CYS A 68 5.77 6.26 7.85
C CYS A 68 6.49 7.37 8.63
N ILE A 69 6.08 8.64 8.45
CA ILE A 69 6.66 9.78 9.15
C ILE A 69 6.43 9.65 10.67
N THR A 70 5.20 9.34 11.05
CA THR A 70 4.80 9.22 12.47
C THR A 70 5.58 8.09 13.15
N MET A 71 5.60 6.90 12.55
CA MET A 71 6.28 5.75 13.16
C MET A 71 7.79 5.86 13.11
N HIS A 72 8.37 6.51 12.10
CA HIS A 72 9.79 6.83 12.11
C HIS A 72 10.15 7.72 13.31
N SER A 73 9.36 8.77 13.57
CA SER A 73 9.55 9.62 14.74
C SER A 73 9.38 8.87 16.07
N VAL A 74 8.37 7.99 16.16
CA VAL A 74 8.11 7.19 17.37
C VAL A 74 9.26 6.20 17.62
N TRP A 75 9.75 5.54 16.57
CA TRP A 75 10.79 4.53 16.69
C TRP A 75 12.21 5.09 16.86
N ALA A 76 12.45 6.34 16.44
CA ALA A 76 13.66 7.09 16.74
C ALA A 76 13.74 7.54 18.22
N GLY A 77 12.62 7.53 18.94
CA GLY A 77 12.56 7.88 20.37
C GLY A 77 13.34 6.88 21.25
N LYS A 78 13.98 7.40 22.31
CA LYS A 78 14.60 6.54 23.34
C LYS A 78 13.52 5.89 24.22
N PRO A 79 13.56 4.57 24.43
CA PRO A 79 12.60 3.90 25.30
C PRO A 79 12.82 4.33 26.77
N LEU A 80 11.75 4.69 27.47
CA LEU A 80 11.80 5.03 28.90
C LEU A 80 11.99 3.79 29.79
N HIS A 81 11.50 2.63 29.33
CA HIS A 81 11.60 1.34 30.00
C HIS A 81 11.83 0.21 28.97
N HIS A 82 12.40 -0.92 29.37
CA HIS A 82 12.62 -2.13 28.54
C HIS A 82 13.50 -1.96 27.30
N GLU A 83 14.65 -1.29 27.44
CA GLU A 83 15.60 -1.04 26.33
C GLU A 83 16.04 -2.32 25.58
N LYS A 84 16.25 -3.44 26.29
CA LYS A 84 16.64 -4.73 25.67
C LYS A 84 15.57 -5.25 24.72
N THR A 85 14.30 -5.18 25.11
CA THR A 85 13.17 -5.59 24.28
C THR A 85 13.00 -4.63 23.10
N TRP A 86 13.11 -3.32 23.35
CA TRP A 86 13.04 -2.31 22.29
C TRP A 86 14.08 -2.54 21.19
N LYS A 87 15.33 -2.81 21.57
CA LYS A 87 16.42 -3.15 20.63
C LYS A 87 16.18 -4.47 19.89
N ALA A 88 15.57 -5.47 20.52
CA ALA A 88 15.27 -6.74 19.87
C ALA A 88 14.31 -6.59 18.66
N PHE A 89 13.45 -5.57 18.68
CA PHE A 89 12.50 -5.29 17.59
C PHE A 89 13.03 -4.34 16.51
N ASP A 90 14.29 -3.90 16.57
CA ASP A 90 14.81 -2.90 15.63
C ASP A 90 14.83 -3.38 14.17
N ASN A 91 15.20 -4.65 13.97
CA ASN A 91 15.18 -5.29 12.66
C ASN A 91 13.75 -5.37 12.10
N ILE A 92 12.78 -5.72 12.94
CA ILE A 92 11.36 -5.86 12.54
C ILE A 92 10.77 -4.50 12.16
N ARG A 93 11.09 -3.44 12.92
CA ARG A 93 10.66 -2.07 12.64
C ARG A 93 11.27 -1.55 11.33
N THR A 94 12.57 -1.75 11.15
CA THR A 94 13.28 -1.36 9.91
C THR A 94 12.72 -2.11 8.71
N PHE A 95 12.50 -3.41 8.83
CA PHE A 95 11.87 -4.22 7.78
C PHE A 95 10.47 -3.72 7.43
N THR A 96 9.66 -3.39 8.44
CA THR A 96 8.31 -2.84 8.23
C THR A 96 8.37 -1.50 7.52
N MET A 97 9.27 -0.59 7.90
CA MET A 97 9.46 0.69 7.21
C MET A 97 9.80 0.50 5.74
N VAL A 98 10.75 -0.39 5.44
CA VAL A 98 11.16 -0.67 4.05
C VAL A 98 9.98 -1.22 3.24
N LEU A 99 9.22 -2.17 3.80
CA LEU A 99 8.04 -2.70 3.14
C LEU A 99 6.93 -1.65 2.96
N SER A 100 6.72 -0.77 3.94
CA SER A 100 5.73 0.32 3.82
C SER A 100 6.12 1.31 2.72
N VAL A 101 7.41 1.67 2.61
CA VAL A 101 7.91 2.51 1.52
C VAL A 101 7.75 1.81 0.17
N LEU A 102 8.09 0.52 0.09
CA LEU A 102 7.88 -0.27 -1.12
C LEU A 102 6.40 -0.31 -1.52
N ASN A 103 5.48 -0.47 -0.56
CA ASN A 103 4.05 -0.45 -0.79
C ASN A 103 3.57 0.88 -1.40
N ILE A 104 4.10 2.01 -0.92
CA ILE A 104 3.82 3.35 -1.48
C ILE A 104 4.25 3.42 -2.95
N PHE A 105 5.44 2.92 -3.30
CA PHE A 105 5.91 2.93 -4.69
C PHE A 105 5.06 2.04 -5.61
N ILE A 106 4.71 0.83 -5.17
CA ILE A 106 3.86 -0.06 -5.97
C ILE A 106 2.46 0.55 -6.15
N ARG A 107 1.88 1.14 -5.10
CA ARG A 107 0.62 1.90 -5.19
C ARG A 107 0.75 3.11 -6.11
N GLY A 108 1.86 3.84 -6.07
CA GLY A 108 2.14 4.95 -6.98
C GLY A 108 2.13 4.53 -8.45
N ALA A 109 2.73 3.39 -8.77
CA ALA A 109 2.66 2.81 -10.10
C ALA A 109 1.21 2.43 -10.48
N ALA A 110 0.45 1.81 -9.59
CA ALA A 110 -0.96 1.48 -9.83
C ALA A 110 -1.81 2.74 -10.09
N VAL A 111 -1.61 3.80 -9.31
CA VAL A 111 -2.27 5.12 -9.50
C VAL A 111 -1.92 5.71 -10.87
N PHE A 112 -0.66 5.64 -11.30
CA PHE A 112 -0.25 6.10 -12.62
C PHE A 112 -0.99 5.37 -13.75
N PHE A 113 -1.04 4.04 -13.70
CA PHE A 113 -1.77 3.25 -14.71
C PHE A 113 -3.29 3.50 -14.68
N LEU A 114 -3.88 3.60 -13.49
CA LEU A 114 -5.30 3.96 -13.34
C LEU A 114 -5.60 5.36 -13.91
N PHE A 115 -4.72 6.33 -13.68
CA PHE A 115 -4.86 7.67 -14.23
C PHE A 115 -4.83 7.67 -15.76
N MET A 116 -3.93 6.89 -16.36
CA MET A 116 -3.85 6.71 -17.82
C MET A 116 -5.16 6.13 -18.40
N ILE A 117 -5.77 5.14 -17.72
CA ILE A 117 -7.06 4.56 -18.12
C ILE A 117 -8.18 5.59 -18.03
N VAL A 118 -8.25 6.34 -16.92
CA VAL A 118 -9.30 7.35 -16.73
C VAL A 118 -9.16 8.50 -17.75
N ARG A 119 -7.93 8.90 -18.07
CA ARG A 119 -7.66 9.96 -19.06
C ARG A 119 -7.99 9.50 -20.48
N GLY A 120 -7.66 8.26 -20.85
CA GLY A 120 -7.95 7.72 -22.18
C GLY A 120 -9.44 7.48 -22.47
N SER A 121 -10.31 7.64 -21.46
CA SER A 121 -11.77 7.58 -21.63
C SER A 121 -12.42 8.93 -21.94
N LYS A 122 -11.68 10.04 -21.83
CA LYS A 122 -12.16 11.37 -22.24
C LYS A 122 -11.82 11.59 -23.71
#